data_AF-A0A416SYT8-F1
#
_entry.id   AF-A0A416SYT8-F1
#
_cell.length_a   1.000
_cell.length_b   1.000
_cell.length_c   1.000
_cell.angle_alpha   90.00
_cell.angle_beta   90.00
_cell.angle_gamma   90.00
#
_symmetry.space_group_name_H-M   'P 1'
#
loop_
_entity.id
_entity.type
_entity.pdbx_description
1 polymer ?
#
loop_
_entity_poly.entity_id
_entity_poly.type
_entity_poly.pdbx_seq_one_letter_code
_entity_poly.pdbx_strand_id
1 'polypeptide(L)'
;MNMNKKIDYIIKGINIKNDTNSGTISCEIADKATYTPEFLNTASNVVVCGLFNQQGQGKYGLCWAASVATIVNYRNGTAYTAKNVADRMGIEYNTGGTLENASLALNLYGVMYKAIYNQISWTLVKKNIDQKRPIYVAATSSGNGHAVACFGYKVNNQKKYVYFWNPGTQSTSIVLYKTAGTTFSYNNSVWTWKYTAARNG
;
A
#
# COMPACT_ATOMS: atom_id res chain seq x y z
N MET A 1 -22.78 22.18 21.76
CA MET A 1 -22.47 20.78 21.36
C MET A 1 -21.02 20.53 21.76
N ASN A 2 -20.80 19.76 22.82
CA ASN A 2 -19.56 19.78 23.61
C ASN A 2 -18.57 18.69 23.15
N MET A 3 -17.28 19.05 23.05
CA MET A 3 -16.18 18.28 22.44
C MET A 3 -15.85 16.95 23.16
N ASN A 4 -16.45 16.72 24.34
CA ASN A 4 -16.12 15.62 25.24
C ASN A 4 -16.74 14.27 24.88
N LYS A 5 -17.78 14.20 24.02
CA LYS A 5 -18.36 12.90 23.61
C LYS A 5 -17.55 12.13 22.56
N LYS A 6 -16.55 12.76 21.93
CA LYS A 6 -15.74 12.13 20.87
C LYS A 6 -14.54 11.33 21.40
N ILE A 7 -14.12 11.61 22.64
CA ILE A 7 -12.98 10.92 23.30
C ILE A 7 -13.41 9.57 23.86
N ASP A 8 -14.65 9.44 24.34
CA ASP A 8 -15.15 8.19 24.95
C ASP A 8 -15.27 7.01 23.96
N TYR A 9 -15.34 7.26 22.65
CA TYR A 9 -15.39 6.18 21.65
C TYR A 9 -14.00 5.61 21.31
N ILE A 10 -12.92 6.33 21.65
CA ILE A 10 -11.54 5.88 21.36
C ILE A 10 -11.03 4.94 22.46
N ILE A 11 -11.57 5.02 23.68
CA ILE A 11 -11.06 4.26 24.84
C ILE A 11 -11.71 2.87 24.99
N LYS A 12 -12.89 2.62 24.41
CA LYS A 12 -13.62 1.34 24.57
C LYS A 12 -13.07 0.14 23.76
N GLY A 13 -11.98 0.31 23.02
CA GLY A 13 -11.35 -0.78 22.24
C GLY A 13 -10.11 -1.42 22.87
N ILE A 14 -9.59 -0.88 23.97
CA ILE A 14 -8.34 -1.38 24.59
C ILE A 14 -8.68 -2.33 25.72
N ASN A 15 -8.88 -3.61 25.40
CA ASN A 15 -8.87 -4.68 26.38
C ASN A 15 -7.40 -4.98 26.73
N ILE A 16 -6.84 -4.28 27.73
CA ILE A 16 -5.55 -4.68 28.32
C ILE A 16 -5.81 -5.90 29.18
N LYS A 17 -5.61 -7.10 28.62
CA LYS A 17 -5.40 -8.29 29.42
C LYS A 17 -3.96 -8.24 29.93
N ASN A 18 -3.81 -8.11 31.24
CA ASN A 18 -2.57 -8.36 31.94
C ASN A 18 -2.19 -9.83 31.74
N ASP A 19 -1.26 -10.11 30.83
CA ASP A 19 -0.55 -11.39 30.80
C ASP A 19 0.93 -11.08 31.02
N THR A 20 1.37 -11.33 32.25
CA THR A 20 2.76 -11.35 32.66
C THR A 20 3.42 -12.58 32.05
N ASN A 21 4.05 -12.44 30.89
CA ASN A 21 5.16 -13.32 30.53
C ASN A 21 6.11 -12.66 29.54
N SER A 22 7.39 -12.73 29.92
CA SER A 22 8.56 -12.08 29.35
C SER A 22 8.75 -12.36 27.85
N GLY A 23 8.81 -11.29 27.05
CA GLY A 23 9.10 -11.35 25.62
C GLY A 23 8.88 -9.99 24.98
N THR A 24 9.79 -9.06 25.24
CA THR A 24 9.78 -7.71 24.66
C THR A 24 9.85 -7.83 23.13
N ILE A 25 8.72 -7.77 22.44
CA ILE A 25 8.70 -7.38 21.02
C ILE A 25 8.54 -5.87 20.99
N SER A 26 9.64 -5.16 21.23
CA SER A 26 9.77 -3.76 20.86
C SER A 26 9.90 -3.69 19.35
N CYS A 27 8.77 -3.59 18.65
CA CYS A 27 8.78 -3.14 17.27
C CYS A 27 8.97 -1.62 17.32
N GLU A 28 10.20 -1.17 17.07
CA GLU A 28 10.58 0.24 17.09
C GLU A 28 9.68 1.03 16.13
N ILE A 29 8.68 1.71 16.67
CA ILE A 29 7.94 2.75 15.96
C ILE A 29 8.90 3.93 15.94
N ALA A 30 9.47 4.26 14.77
CA ALA A 30 10.17 5.51 14.61
C ALA A 30 9.21 6.63 15.02
N ASP A 31 9.63 7.51 15.93
CA ASP A 31 8.81 8.66 16.31
C ASP A 31 8.37 9.39 15.04
N LYS A 32 7.05 9.48 14.83
CA LYS A 32 6.42 10.06 13.63
C LYS A 32 6.95 11.47 13.31
N ALA A 33 7.57 12.16 14.28
CA ALA A 33 8.17 13.47 14.14
C ALA A 33 9.50 13.51 13.36
N THR A 34 10.20 12.38 13.19
CA THR A 34 11.55 12.37 12.56
C THR A 34 11.63 11.56 11.27
N TYR A 35 10.69 10.65 11.01
CA TYR A 35 10.75 9.84 9.80
C TYR A 35 10.45 10.66 8.53
N THR A 36 11.36 10.56 7.57
CA THR A 36 11.18 11.09 6.21
C THR A 36 11.24 9.94 5.22
N PRO A 37 10.25 9.75 4.33
CA PRO A 37 10.35 8.76 3.26
C PRO A 37 11.55 9.07 2.35
N GLU A 38 12.28 8.04 1.93
CA GLU A 38 13.47 8.17 1.09
C GLU A 38 13.40 7.30 -0.17
N PHE A 39 14.21 7.63 -1.17
CA PHE A 39 14.41 6.75 -2.32
C PHE A 39 15.55 5.77 -2.05
N LEU A 40 15.50 4.56 -2.64
CA LEU A 40 16.69 3.70 -2.72
C LEU A 40 17.63 4.29 -3.75
N ASN A 41 18.93 4.37 -3.43
CA ASN A 41 19.98 5.00 -4.23
C ASN A 41 19.74 4.86 -5.76
N THR A 42 19.36 5.97 -6.40
CA THR A 42 18.73 6.00 -7.71
C THR A 42 19.74 6.31 -8.81
N ALA A 43 19.86 5.45 -9.82
CA ALA A 43 20.47 5.85 -11.09
C ALA A 43 19.60 6.93 -11.77
N SER A 44 20.18 7.75 -12.65
CA SER A 44 19.47 8.88 -13.29
C SER A 44 18.17 8.50 -14.03
N ASN A 45 18.02 7.23 -14.39
CA ASN A 45 16.90 6.68 -15.13
C ASN A 45 15.99 5.76 -14.29
N VAL A 46 16.21 5.66 -12.98
CA VAL A 46 15.47 4.78 -12.05
C VAL A 46 15.07 5.59 -10.84
N VAL A 47 13.79 5.60 -10.46
CA VAL A 47 13.34 6.21 -9.20
C VAL A 47 12.49 5.21 -8.45
N VAL A 48 12.93 4.82 -7.26
CA VAL A 48 12.30 3.77 -6.46
C VAL A 48 12.20 4.22 -5.02
N CYS A 49 10.98 4.22 -4.47
CA CYS A 49 10.74 4.47 -3.06
C CYS A 49 11.43 3.38 -2.22
N GLY A 50 12.22 3.76 -1.23
CA GLY A 50 12.77 2.86 -0.23
C GLY A 50 11.69 2.41 0.73
N LEU A 51 10.84 1.48 0.25
CA LEU A 51 9.74 0.93 1.04
C LEU A 51 10.24 0.58 2.44
N PHE A 52 9.48 1.03 3.44
CA PHE A 52 9.76 0.83 4.85
C PHE A 52 8.67 -0.07 5.42
N ASN A 53 9.07 -1.16 6.09
CA ASN A 53 8.17 -2.16 6.66
C ASN A 53 7.06 -2.63 5.69
N GLN A 54 7.42 -2.96 4.45
CA GLN A 54 6.48 -3.53 3.48
C GLN A 54 5.87 -4.83 3.99
N GLN A 55 4.60 -5.06 3.63
CA GLN A 55 3.78 -6.12 4.22
C GLN A 55 3.36 -7.17 3.20
N GLY A 56 3.34 -8.43 3.63
CA GLY A 56 2.68 -9.53 2.95
C GLY A 56 1.23 -9.72 3.38
N GLN A 57 0.44 -10.43 2.57
CA GLN A 57 -0.97 -10.74 2.88
C GLN A 57 -1.15 -12.00 3.74
N GLY A 58 -0.12 -12.85 3.83
CA GLY A 58 -0.22 -14.16 4.48
C GLY A 58 -1.20 -15.11 3.76
N LYS A 59 -1.89 -15.96 4.52
CA LYS A 59 -2.86 -16.94 3.99
C LYS A 59 -4.28 -16.40 3.75
N TYR A 60 -4.46 -15.08 3.84
CA TYR A 60 -5.76 -14.41 3.88
C TYR A 60 -6.06 -13.63 2.59
N GLY A 61 -7.30 -13.15 2.44
CA GLY A 61 -7.77 -12.25 1.38
C GLY A 61 -7.26 -10.80 1.51
N LEU A 62 -6.13 -10.59 2.18
CA LEU A 62 -5.63 -9.28 2.62
C LEU A 62 -4.67 -8.58 1.64
N CYS A 63 -4.61 -8.98 0.37
CA CYS A 63 -3.72 -8.33 -0.61
C CYS A 63 -3.94 -6.80 -0.69
N TRP A 64 -5.21 -6.39 -0.60
CA TRP A 64 -5.60 -4.97 -0.56
C TRP A 64 -5.04 -4.27 0.69
N ALA A 65 -5.25 -4.86 1.87
CA ALA A 65 -4.84 -4.30 3.15
C ALA A 65 -3.31 -4.28 3.30
N ALA A 66 -2.62 -5.30 2.82
CA ALA A 66 -1.16 -5.37 2.82
C ALA A 66 -0.53 -4.34 1.88
N SER A 67 -1.15 -4.09 0.72
CA SER A 67 -0.73 -3.01 -0.18
C SER A 67 -0.91 -1.63 0.48
N VAL A 68 -2.06 -1.40 1.14
CA VAL A 68 -2.28 -0.17 1.92
C VAL A 68 -1.25 -0.02 3.03
N ALA A 69 -1.05 -1.05 3.85
CA ALA A 69 -0.09 -1.04 4.96
C ALA A 69 1.33 -0.72 4.47
N THR A 70 1.76 -1.33 3.35
CA THR A 70 3.06 -1.05 2.71
C THR A 70 3.21 0.43 2.35
N ILE A 71 2.19 1.03 1.73
CA ILE A 71 2.21 2.45 1.36
C ILE A 71 2.23 3.34 2.61
N VAL A 72 1.40 3.03 3.61
CA VAL A 72 1.30 3.81 4.86
C VAL A 72 2.60 3.76 5.65
N ASN A 73 3.18 2.58 5.81
CA ASN A 73 4.44 2.38 6.53
C ASN A 73 5.57 3.17 5.88
N TYR A 74 5.70 3.09 4.56
CA TYR A 74 6.64 3.92 3.83
C TYR A 74 6.37 5.41 3.97
N ARG A 75 5.11 5.86 3.98
CA ARG A 75 4.78 7.28 4.02
C ARG A 75 4.93 7.90 5.41
N ASN A 76 4.76 7.11 6.45
CA ASN A 76 4.60 7.60 7.82
C ASN A 76 5.63 7.04 8.81
N GLY A 77 6.51 6.13 8.40
CA GLY A 77 7.52 5.53 9.29
C GLY A 77 6.92 4.54 10.28
N THR A 78 5.84 3.86 9.89
CA THR A 78 5.08 2.97 10.78
C THR A 78 5.35 1.49 10.50
N ALA A 79 4.78 0.61 11.32
CA ALA A 79 4.89 -0.85 11.19
C ALA A 79 3.50 -1.53 11.20
N TYR A 80 2.50 -0.90 10.58
CA TYR A 80 1.17 -1.50 10.47
C TYR A 80 1.22 -2.78 9.64
N THR A 81 0.52 -3.80 10.10
CA THR A 81 0.31 -5.04 9.35
C THR A 81 -0.93 -4.95 8.48
N ALA A 82 -1.09 -5.90 7.55
CA ALA A 82 -2.32 -6.04 6.78
C ALA A 82 -3.56 -6.23 7.68
N LYS A 83 -3.40 -6.93 8.80
CA LYS A 83 -4.50 -7.12 9.78
C LYS A 83 -4.88 -5.82 10.45
N ASN A 84 -3.91 -4.99 10.85
CA ASN A 84 -4.24 -3.68 11.44
C ASN A 84 -5.08 -2.80 10.51
N VAL A 85 -4.81 -2.84 9.20
CA VAL A 85 -5.62 -2.13 8.20
C VAL A 85 -7.03 -2.73 8.10
N ALA A 86 -7.14 -4.06 8.06
CA ALA A 86 -8.42 -4.77 7.99
C ALA A 86 -9.28 -4.50 9.25
N ASP A 87 -8.69 -4.60 10.44
CA ASP A 87 -9.31 -4.30 11.73
C ASP A 87 -9.83 -2.85 11.77
N ARG A 88 -9.00 -1.89 11.32
CA ARG A 88 -9.39 -0.46 11.27
C ARG A 88 -10.55 -0.21 10.32
N MET A 89 -10.69 -1.04 9.29
CA MET A 89 -11.78 -0.95 8.31
C MET A 89 -13.00 -1.78 8.71
N GLY A 90 -12.91 -2.61 9.76
CA GLY A 90 -13.97 -3.55 10.14
C GLY A 90 -14.23 -4.62 9.06
N ILE A 91 -13.19 -5.05 8.34
CA ILE A 91 -13.28 -6.04 7.26
C ILE A 91 -12.57 -7.32 7.70
N GLU A 92 -13.29 -8.44 7.65
CA GLU A 92 -12.76 -9.77 7.98
C GLU A 92 -11.58 -10.17 7.08
N TYR A 93 -10.65 -10.98 7.62
CA TYR A 93 -9.37 -11.22 6.94
C TYR A 93 -9.50 -12.02 5.64
N ASN A 94 -10.49 -12.92 5.54
CA ASN A 94 -10.74 -13.67 4.30
C ASN A 94 -11.55 -12.88 3.27
N THR A 95 -12.02 -11.68 3.62
CA THR A 95 -12.82 -10.82 2.75
C THR A 95 -11.91 -9.88 1.97
N GLY A 96 -12.01 -9.96 0.63
CA GLY A 96 -11.34 -9.01 -0.25
C GLY A 96 -11.89 -7.59 -0.09
N GLY A 97 -11.04 -6.58 -0.19
CA GLY A 97 -11.41 -5.17 -0.13
C GLY A 97 -11.60 -4.57 -1.52
N THR A 98 -12.49 -3.59 -1.63
CA THR A 98 -12.69 -2.81 -2.85
C THR A 98 -11.64 -1.70 -3.00
N LEU A 99 -11.62 -1.04 -4.16
CA LEU A 99 -10.79 0.14 -4.38
C LEU A 99 -11.14 1.28 -3.40
N GLU A 100 -12.43 1.43 -3.09
CA GLU A 100 -12.96 2.43 -2.18
C GLU A 100 -12.46 2.14 -0.77
N ASN A 101 -12.50 0.86 -0.33
CA ASN A 101 -11.93 0.46 0.95
C ASN A 101 -10.44 0.80 1.04
N ALA A 102 -9.65 0.50 -0.01
CA ALA A 102 -8.23 0.82 -0.03
C ALA A 102 -7.97 2.33 0.04
N SER A 103 -8.70 3.13 -0.74
CA SER A 103 -8.55 4.59 -0.74
C SER A 103 -8.98 5.23 0.60
N LEU A 104 -10.06 4.73 1.19
CA LEU A 104 -10.55 5.18 2.49
C LEU A 104 -9.54 4.81 3.59
N ALA A 105 -9.03 3.58 3.59
CA ALA A 105 -8.02 3.14 4.55
C ALA A 105 -6.77 4.03 4.49
N LEU A 106 -6.23 4.28 3.30
CA LEU A 106 -5.10 5.21 3.10
C LEU A 106 -5.38 6.58 3.72
N ASN A 107 -6.57 7.13 3.48
CA ASN A 107 -6.99 8.42 4.04
C ASN A 107 -7.11 8.40 5.57
N LEU A 108 -7.64 7.31 6.14
CA LEU A 108 -7.74 7.13 7.60
C LEU A 108 -6.37 7.04 8.29
N TYR A 109 -5.31 6.71 7.55
CA TYR A 109 -3.91 6.76 8.00
C TYR A 109 -3.18 8.06 7.60
N GLY A 110 -3.90 9.06 7.07
CA GLY A 110 -3.33 10.35 6.67
C GLY A 110 -2.63 10.35 5.31
N VAL A 111 -2.68 9.26 4.56
CA VAL A 111 -2.15 9.16 3.20
C VAL A 111 -3.26 9.51 2.22
N MET A 112 -3.45 10.81 2.01
CA MET A 112 -4.58 11.38 1.26
C MET A 112 -4.59 11.04 -0.24
N TYR A 113 -5.25 9.95 -0.62
CA TYR A 113 -5.38 9.38 -1.97
C TYR A 113 -6.85 9.35 -2.43
N LYS A 114 -7.05 9.26 -3.74
CA LYS A 114 -8.38 9.11 -4.37
C LYS A 114 -8.45 7.78 -5.11
N ALA A 115 -9.63 7.16 -5.10
CA ALA A 115 -9.97 6.07 -5.99
C ALA A 115 -10.06 6.60 -7.44
N ILE A 116 -9.39 5.91 -8.36
CA ILE A 116 -9.35 6.19 -9.79
C ILE A 116 -9.69 4.89 -10.51
N TYR A 117 -10.84 4.86 -11.17
CA TYR A 117 -11.37 3.67 -11.85
C TYR A 117 -10.72 3.39 -13.20
N ASN A 118 -9.41 3.61 -13.31
CA ASN A 118 -8.57 3.30 -14.46
C ASN A 118 -7.12 3.08 -14.02
N GLN A 119 -6.31 2.44 -14.87
CA GLN A 119 -4.86 2.60 -14.82
C GLN A 119 -4.52 4.07 -15.07
N ILE A 120 -3.65 4.65 -14.23
CA ILE A 120 -3.20 6.04 -14.39
C ILE A 120 -2.16 6.18 -15.50
N SER A 121 -2.07 7.37 -16.08
CA SER A 121 -1.08 7.69 -17.12
C SER A 121 0.36 7.61 -16.59
N TRP A 122 1.32 7.39 -17.49
CA TRP A 122 2.75 7.41 -17.16
C TRP A 122 3.17 8.71 -16.43
N THR A 123 2.67 9.86 -16.88
CA THR A 123 2.96 11.15 -16.25
C THR A 123 2.50 11.18 -14.80
N LEU A 124 1.32 10.61 -14.51
CA LEU A 124 0.79 10.55 -13.15
C LEU A 124 1.51 9.51 -12.28
N VAL A 125 1.96 8.38 -12.88
CA VAL A 125 2.87 7.42 -12.21
C VAL A 125 4.13 8.16 -11.76
N LYS A 126 4.83 8.81 -12.70
CA LYS A 126 6.07 9.53 -12.42
C LYS A 126 5.86 10.63 -11.37
N LYS A 127 4.82 11.45 -11.51
CA LYS A 127 4.49 12.51 -10.53
C LYS A 127 4.31 11.95 -9.12
N ASN A 128 3.55 10.86 -8.96
CA ASN A 128 3.35 10.25 -7.64
C ASN A 128 4.66 9.71 -7.07
N ILE A 129 5.43 8.93 -7.84
CA ILE A 129 6.69 8.36 -7.37
C ILE A 129 7.72 9.45 -7.04
N ASP A 130 7.89 10.48 -7.88
CA ASP A 130 8.80 11.63 -7.64
C ASP A 130 8.44 12.38 -6.34
N GLN A 131 7.16 12.37 -5.95
CA GLN A 131 6.66 12.94 -4.70
C GLN A 131 6.72 11.96 -3.52
N LYS A 132 7.46 10.84 -3.66
CA LYS A 132 7.59 9.77 -2.68
C LYS A 132 6.23 9.16 -2.32
N ARG A 133 5.34 9.00 -3.29
CA ARG A 133 3.97 8.49 -3.08
C ARG A 133 3.80 7.19 -3.88
N PRO A 134 4.09 6.01 -3.29
CA PRO A 134 3.77 4.74 -3.91
C PRO A 134 2.27 4.64 -4.19
N ILE A 135 1.91 4.00 -5.28
CA ILE A 135 0.56 3.94 -5.82
C ILE A 135 -0.06 2.59 -5.47
N TYR A 136 -1.31 2.58 -5.04
CA TYR A 136 -2.07 1.34 -4.91
C TYR A 136 -2.58 0.91 -6.28
N VAL A 137 -2.35 -0.35 -6.65
CA VAL A 137 -2.75 -0.94 -7.92
C VAL A 137 -3.74 -2.06 -7.66
N ALA A 138 -4.96 -1.94 -8.18
CA ALA A 138 -5.90 -3.04 -8.27
C ALA A 138 -5.82 -3.65 -9.67
N ALA A 139 -5.53 -4.94 -9.72
CA ALA A 139 -5.41 -5.72 -10.94
C ALA A 139 -6.45 -6.83 -10.99
N THR A 140 -6.76 -7.28 -12.20
CA THR A 140 -7.73 -8.36 -12.41
C THR A 140 -7.18 -9.45 -13.32
N SER A 141 -7.57 -10.70 -13.04
CA SER A 141 -7.29 -11.88 -13.87
C SER A 141 -8.48 -12.82 -13.82
N SER A 142 -9.07 -13.15 -14.98
CA SER A 142 -10.18 -14.11 -15.10
C SER A 142 -11.30 -13.93 -14.05
N GLY A 143 -11.75 -12.69 -13.83
CA GLY A 143 -12.80 -12.36 -12.86
C GLY A 143 -12.33 -12.19 -11.40
N ASN A 144 -11.08 -12.53 -11.09
CA ASN A 144 -10.50 -12.35 -9.76
C ASN A 144 -9.82 -10.99 -9.61
N GLY A 145 -9.70 -10.51 -8.37
CA GLY A 145 -8.99 -9.27 -8.00
C GLY A 145 -7.70 -9.54 -7.22
N HIS A 146 -6.67 -8.73 -7.46
CA HIS A 146 -5.43 -8.75 -6.70
C HIS A 146 -4.89 -7.33 -6.56
N ALA A 147 -4.25 -7.03 -5.44
CA ALA A 147 -3.70 -5.72 -5.16
C ALA A 147 -2.19 -5.78 -4.96
N VAL A 148 -1.49 -4.81 -5.55
CA VAL A 148 -0.04 -4.61 -5.41
C VAL A 148 0.26 -3.14 -5.16
N ALA A 149 1.46 -2.83 -4.65
CA ALA A 149 1.92 -1.46 -4.50
C ALA A 149 2.95 -1.12 -5.60
N CYS A 150 2.66 -0.12 -6.41
CA CYS A 150 3.62 0.44 -7.37
C CYS A 150 4.50 1.48 -6.69
N PHE A 151 5.78 1.20 -6.53
CA PHE A 151 6.67 1.98 -5.68
C PHE A 151 7.88 2.58 -6.41
N GLY A 152 7.99 2.34 -7.71
CA GLY A 152 9.08 2.89 -8.48
C GLY A 152 8.84 2.80 -9.98
N TYR A 153 9.73 3.43 -10.73
CA TYR A 153 9.77 3.36 -12.18
C TYR A 153 11.21 3.35 -12.71
N LYS A 154 11.37 2.87 -13.95
CA LYS A 154 12.61 2.95 -14.72
C LYS A 154 12.32 3.34 -16.15
N VAL A 155 13.17 4.17 -16.74
CA VAL A 155 13.15 4.48 -18.17
C VAL A 155 14.44 3.94 -18.80
N ASN A 156 14.34 3.11 -19.83
CA ASN A 156 15.51 2.61 -20.55
C ASN A 156 15.21 2.62 -22.05
N ASN A 157 15.99 3.37 -22.83
CA ASN A 157 15.79 3.51 -24.28
C ASN A 157 14.33 3.78 -24.64
N GLN A 158 13.76 4.82 -24.02
CA GLN A 158 12.34 5.23 -24.15
C GLN A 158 11.28 4.23 -23.64
N LYS A 159 11.67 2.98 -23.31
CA LYS A 159 10.79 2.01 -22.66
C LYS A 159 10.61 2.37 -21.19
N LYS A 160 9.37 2.29 -20.74
CA LYS A 160 8.92 2.68 -19.40
C LYS A 160 8.59 1.43 -18.61
N TYR A 161 9.12 1.33 -17.41
CA TYR A 161 8.92 0.20 -16.51
C TYR A 161 8.42 0.70 -15.16
N VAL A 162 7.61 -0.12 -14.50
CA VAL A 162 7.13 0.12 -13.13
C VAL A 162 7.55 -1.02 -12.22
N TYR A 163 7.79 -0.68 -10.95
CA TYR A 163 8.17 -1.62 -9.90
C TYR A 163 6.95 -1.88 -9.03
N PHE A 164 6.57 -3.15 -8.92
CA PHE A 164 5.48 -3.59 -8.06
C PHE A 164 6.00 -4.43 -6.90
N TRP A 165 5.60 -4.08 -5.68
CA TRP A 165 5.65 -4.95 -4.53
C TRP A 165 4.38 -5.79 -4.50
N ASN A 166 4.53 -7.12 -4.58
CA ASN A 166 3.41 -8.05 -4.54
C ASN A 166 3.26 -8.65 -3.13
N PRO A 167 2.19 -8.34 -2.38
CA PRO A 167 1.98 -8.87 -1.03
C PRO A 167 1.74 -10.38 -0.96
N GLY A 168 1.33 -11.01 -2.07
CA GLY A 168 1.08 -12.45 -2.15
C GLY A 168 2.36 -13.27 -2.12
N THR A 169 3.39 -12.79 -2.81
CA THR A 169 4.72 -13.44 -2.87
C THR A 169 5.76 -12.76 -2.00
N GLN A 170 5.45 -11.58 -1.46
CA GLN A 170 6.41 -10.72 -0.76
C GLN A 170 7.67 -10.45 -1.60
N SER A 171 7.47 -10.18 -2.88
CA SER A 171 8.56 -9.96 -3.83
C SER A 171 8.29 -8.77 -4.74
N THR A 172 9.39 -8.26 -5.31
CA THR A 172 9.34 -7.19 -6.29
C THR A 172 9.30 -7.76 -7.70
N SER A 173 8.50 -7.15 -8.56
CA SER A 173 8.52 -7.36 -10.00
C SER A 173 8.75 -6.04 -10.73
N ILE A 174 9.45 -6.10 -11.87
CA ILE A 174 9.67 -4.96 -12.75
C ILE A 174 9.03 -5.31 -14.08
N VAL A 175 8.01 -4.54 -14.47
CA VAL A 175 7.22 -4.84 -15.67
C VAL A 175 7.16 -3.64 -16.60
N LEU A 176 7.04 -3.92 -17.90
CA LEU A 176 6.87 -2.89 -18.91
C LEU A 176 5.51 -2.20 -18.71
N TYR A 177 5.53 -0.89 -18.51
CA TYR A 177 4.33 -0.07 -18.49
C TYR A 177 3.70 -0.05 -19.89
N LYS A 178 2.41 -0.37 -19.96
CA LYS A 178 1.62 -0.33 -21.19
C LYS A 178 0.37 0.52 -20.95
N THR A 179 0.16 1.54 -21.78
CA THR A 179 -1.01 2.43 -21.66
C THR A 179 -2.33 1.67 -21.74
N ALA A 180 -2.41 0.64 -22.58
CA ALA A 180 -3.60 -0.18 -22.77
C ALA A 180 -3.85 -1.22 -21.65
N GLY A 181 -3.00 -1.29 -20.63
CA GLY A 181 -3.09 -2.27 -19.56
C GLY A 181 -1.73 -2.89 -19.27
N THR A 182 -1.11 -2.45 -18.19
CA THR A 182 0.16 -3.00 -17.68
C THR A 182 -0.14 -4.34 -17.04
N THR A 183 0.62 -5.37 -17.42
CA THR A 183 0.41 -6.74 -16.95
C THR A 183 1.59 -7.25 -16.13
N PHE A 184 1.32 -8.14 -15.18
CA PHE A 184 2.35 -8.86 -14.40
C PHE A 184 1.89 -10.28 -14.10
N SER A 185 2.85 -11.18 -13.88
CA SER A 185 2.58 -12.58 -13.58
C SER A 185 2.50 -12.78 -12.07
N TYR A 186 1.46 -13.51 -11.62
CA TYR A 186 1.33 -13.94 -10.23
C TYR A 186 0.42 -15.18 -10.17
N ASN A 187 0.83 -16.18 -9.40
CA ASN A 187 0.10 -17.43 -9.20
C ASN A 187 -0.35 -18.09 -10.52
N ASN A 188 0.61 -18.29 -11.44
CA ASN A 188 0.40 -18.87 -12.78
C ASN A 188 -0.65 -18.14 -13.64
N SER A 189 -0.97 -16.90 -13.30
CA SER A 189 -1.94 -16.07 -14.00
C SER A 189 -1.33 -14.73 -14.43
N VAL A 190 -1.91 -14.13 -15.46
CA VAL A 190 -1.55 -12.78 -15.92
C VAL A 190 -2.57 -11.79 -15.38
N TRP A 191 -2.09 -10.85 -14.57
CA TRP A 191 -2.90 -9.82 -13.92
C TRP A 191 -2.74 -8.51 -14.65
N THR A 192 -3.86 -7.86 -14.97
CA THR A 192 -3.87 -6.56 -15.67
C THR A 192 -4.25 -5.46 -14.69
N TRP A 193 -3.41 -4.43 -14.58
CA TRP A 193 -3.71 -3.21 -13.82
C TRP A 193 -5.00 -2.58 -14.35
N LYS A 194 -6.04 -2.55 -13.51
CA LYS A 194 -7.36 -2.05 -13.85
C LYS A 194 -7.68 -0.73 -13.18
N TYR A 195 -7.48 -0.64 -11.86
CA TYR A 195 -7.82 0.54 -11.07
C TYR A 195 -6.67 0.99 -10.15
N THR A 196 -6.77 2.20 -9.64
CA THR A 196 -5.69 2.86 -8.93
C THR A 196 -6.20 3.62 -7.72
N ALA A 197 -5.49 3.59 -6.59
CA ALA A 197 -5.58 4.66 -5.60
C ALA A 197 -4.25 5.42 -5.55
N ALA A 198 -4.33 6.73 -5.80
CA ALA A 198 -3.16 7.61 -5.89
C ALA A 198 -3.51 9.04 -5.45
N ARG A 199 -2.49 9.89 -5.27
CA ARG A 199 -2.69 11.32 -5.14
C ARG A 199 -3.12 11.84 -6.53
N ASN A 200 -4.37 12.30 -6.63
CA ASN A 200 -4.79 13.05 -7.81
C ASN A 200 -4.18 14.45 -7.75
N GLY A 201 -3.82 14.96 -8.93
CA GLY A 201 -2.89 16.07 -9.15
C GLY A 201 -3.15 17.32 -8.34
#